data_AF-A0A2B8BPQ5-F1
#
_entry.id   AF-A0A2B8BPQ5-F1
#
_cell.length_a   1.000
_cell.length_b   1.000
_cell.length_c   1.000
_cell.angle_alpha   90.00
_cell.angle_beta   90.00
_cell.angle_gamma   90.00
#
_symmetry.space_group_name_H-M   'P 1'
#
loop_
_entity.id
_entity.type
_entity.pdbx_description
1 polymer ?
#
loop_
_entity_poly.entity_id
_entity_poly.type
_entity_poly.pdbx_seq_one_letter_code
_entity_poly.pdbx_strand_id
1 'polypeptide(L)'
;MSTTAEMAVAETRGAGEPPTIERLHALASHGYRPDLGATDTPDVIWLDHPISGQPRIIVYGDGKIAVLPHGADSMQIRPDDNAGFRRFVSGVPVPSWWQRGADTRIGVLFYAGLVLAWVMLYATGAWVWDVARSLL
;
A
#
# COMPACT_ATOMS: atom_id res chain seq x y z
N MET A 1 2.86 -4.86 48.42
CA MET A 1 4.15 -5.10 47.73
C MET A 1 3.84 -5.22 46.24
N SER A 2 3.69 -4.09 45.55
CA SER A 2 3.20 -4.01 44.17
C SER A 2 4.11 -3.20 43.26
N THR A 3 5.39 -3.06 43.63
CA THR A 3 6.32 -2.13 43.00
C THR A 3 7.15 -2.79 41.88
N THR A 4 7.17 -4.11 41.79
CA THR A 4 8.01 -4.84 40.80
C THR A 4 7.33 -4.97 39.43
N ALA A 5 6.00 -4.99 39.37
CA ALA A 5 5.27 -5.12 38.11
C ALA A 5 5.15 -3.78 37.33
N GLU A 6 5.04 -2.65 38.02
CA GLU A 6 5.03 -1.33 37.37
C GLU A 6 6.42 -0.92 36.82
N MET A 7 7.52 -1.41 37.41
CA MET A 7 8.86 -1.15 36.87
C MET A 7 9.13 -1.90 35.56
N ALA A 8 8.61 -3.12 35.38
CA ALA A 8 8.78 -3.87 34.13
C ALA A 8 8.03 -3.24 32.94
N VAL A 9 6.91 -2.55 33.20
CA VAL A 9 6.14 -1.82 32.17
C VAL A 9 6.74 -0.43 31.90
N ALA A 10 7.44 0.16 32.87
CA ALA A 10 8.16 1.41 32.67
C ALA A 10 9.51 1.21 31.94
N GLU A 11 10.17 0.07 32.13
CA GLU A 11 11.48 -0.23 31.52
C GLU A 11 11.38 -0.57 30.01
N THR A 12 10.20 -0.96 29.53
CA THR A 12 9.91 -1.08 28.09
C THR A 12 9.57 0.25 27.41
N ARG A 13 9.37 1.34 28.17
CA ARG A 13 9.18 2.70 27.64
C ARG A 13 10.47 3.53 27.60
N GLY A 14 11.57 3.04 28.19
CA GLY A 14 12.85 3.75 28.30
C GLY A 14 13.98 3.26 27.39
N ALA A 15 13.78 2.16 26.66
CA ALA A 15 14.68 1.72 25.60
C ALA A 15 14.19 2.34 24.29
N GLY A 16 14.98 3.24 23.71
CA GLY A 16 14.62 4.10 22.57
C GLY A 16 13.66 3.43 21.58
N GLU A 17 12.45 3.99 21.49
CA GLU A 17 11.46 3.61 20.47
C GLU A 17 12.21 3.53 19.14
N PRO A 18 12.27 2.35 18.50
CA PRO A 18 13.01 2.24 17.27
C PRO A 18 12.33 3.20 16.28
N PRO A 19 13.10 4.04 15.55
CA PRO A 19 12.55 5.06 14.65
C PRO A 19 11.69 4.46 13.52
N THR A 20 11.54 3.13 13.51
CA THR A 20 10.66 2.32 12.67
C THR A 20 9.24 2.86 12.58
N ILE A 21 8.57 3.20 13.69
CA ILE A 21 7.17 3.67 13.64
C ILE A 21 7.08 5.04 12.98
N GLU A 22 7.96 5.98 13.36
CA GLU A 22 8.00 7.31 12.76
C GLU A 22 8.34 7.25 11.26
N ARG A 23 9.31 6.41 10.90
CA ARG A 23 9.71 6.20 9.51
C ARG A 23 8.61 5.52 8.71
N LEU A 24 7.95 4.52 9.26
CA LEU A 24 6.81 3.87 8.64
C LEU A 24 5.66 4.86 8.41
N HIS A 25 5.37 5.69 9.41
CA HIS A 25 4.38 6.75 9.28
C HIS A 25 4.75 7.78 8.21
N ALA A 26 6.03 8.18 8.13
CA ALA A 26 6.52 9.08 7.08
C ALA A 26 6.46 8.45 5.67
N LEU A 27 6.71 7.15 5.54
CA LEU A 27 6.56 6.44 4.27
C LEU A 27 5.08 6.31 3.88
N ALA A 28 4.22 5.98 4.84
CA ALA A 28 2.78 5.87 4.62
C ALA A 28 2.15 7.20 4.20
N SER A 29 2.61 8.33 4.75
CA SER A 29 2.15 9.66 4.34
C SER A 29 2.56 10.03 2.90
N HIS A 30 3.66 9.46 2.41
CA HIS A 30 4.09 9.54 1.01
C HIS A 30 3.43 8.47 0.13
N GLY A 31 2.47 7.72 0.66
CA GLY A 31 1.63 6.81 -0.10
C GLY A 31 2.15 5.40 -0.26
N TYR A 32 3.24 5.04 0.41
CA TYR A 32 3.64 3.65 0.54
C TYR A 32 2.60 2.85 1.30
N ARG A 33 2.30 1.64 0.83
CA ARG A 33 1.31 0.74 1.43
C ARG A 33 1.94 -0.59 1.80
N PRO A 34 1.60 -1.16 2.97
CA PRO A 34 2.06 -2.49 3.34
C PRO A 34 1.46 -3.51 2.38
N ASP A 35 2.33 -4.26 1.71
CA ASP A 35 1.94 -5.49 1.00
C ASP A 35 1.92 -6.63 2.02
N LEU A 36 0.71 -6.95 2.48
CA LEU A 36 0.46 -8.02 3.45
C LEU A 36 0.40 -9.41 2.78
N GLY A 37 0.54 -9.49 1.45
CA GLY A 37 0.54 -10.75 0.70
C GLY A 37 1.92 -11.40 0.58
N ALA A 38 3.00 -10.63 0.72
CA ALA A 38 4.39 -11.08 0.56
C ALA A 38 5.05 -11.45 1.89
N THR A 39 4.47 -12.40 2.63
CA THR A 39 4.85 -12.67 4.03
C THR A 39 5.61 -14.00 4.19
N ASP A 40 6.61 -14.25 3.35
CA ASP A 40 7.49 -15.43 3.51
C ASP A 40 8.66 -15.18 4.48
N THR A 41 8.85 -13.94 4.94
CA THR A 41 9.94 -13.58 5.86
C THR A 41 9.38 -12.98 7.15
N PRO A 42 9.64 -13.59 8.33
CA PRO A 42 9.27 -12.98 9.60
C PRO A 42 10.04 -11.66 9.82
N ASP A 43 9.41 -10.71 10.51
CA ASP A 43 9.98 -9.39 10.89
C ASP A 43 10.31 -8.39 9.77
N VAL A 44 9.68 -8.53 8.60
CA VAL A 44 9.75 -7.52 7.53
C VAL A 44 8.38 -7.06 7.06
N ILE A 45 8.27 -5.77 6.77
CA ILE A 45 7.10 -5.16 6.15
C ILE A 45 7.51 -4.70 4.75
N TRP A 46 6.93 -5.32 3.74
CA TRP A 46 7.05 -4.87 2.36
C TRP A 46 6.14 -3.68 2.14
N LEU A 47 6.67 -2.64 1.50
CA LEU A 47 5.99 -1.40 1.20
C LEU A 47 6.05 -1.14 -0.29
N ASP A 48 4.89 -1.05 -0.92
CA ASP A 48 4.74 -0.72 -2.33
C ASP A 48 4.19 0.68 -2.53
N HIS A 49 4.61 1.31 -3.62
CA HIS A 49 4.16 2.65 -3.98
C HIS A 49 3.16 2.58 -5.15
N PRO A 50 2.04 3.31 -5.11
CA PRO A 50 1.00 3.25 -6.15
C PRO A 50 1.41 3.86 -7.49
N ILE A 51 2.49 4.65 -7.52
CA ILE A 51 3.05 5.22 -8.75
C ILE A 51 4.09 4.26 -9.32
N SER A 52 3.88 3.84 -10.58
CA SER A 52 4.82 3.01 -11.33
C SER A 52 6.21 3.65 -11.42
N GLY A 53 7.26 2.84 -11.31
CA GLY A 53 8.66 3.28 -11.36
C GLY A 53 9.23 3.76 -10.02
N GLN A 54 8.42 3.81 -8.96
CA GLN A 54 8.93 4.06 -7.60
C GLN A 54 9.55 2.78 -7.01
N PRO A 55 10.60 2.92 -6.17
CA PRO A 55 11.27 1.77 -5.59
C PRO A 55 10.37 1.10 -4.56
N ARG A 56 10.44 -0.23 -4.51
CA ARG A 56 9.83 -1.04 -3.44
C ARG A 56 10.67 -0.87 -2.17
N ILE A 57 10.03 -0.81 -1.01
CA ILE A 57 10.73 -0.64 0.26
C ILE A 57 10.49 -1.84 1.15
N ILE A 58 11.51 -2.24 1.91
CA ILE A 58 11.40 -3.22 2.99
C ILE A 58 11.76 -2.50 4.29
N VAL A 59 10.87 -2.55 5.26
CA VAL A 59 11.12 -2.08 6.63
C VAL A 59 11.34 -3.29 7.51
N TYR A 60 12.49 -3.34 8.16
CA TYR A 60 12.83 -4.39 9.12
C TYR A 60 12.41 -3.98 10.53
N GLY A 61 12.14 -4.96 11.40
CA GLY A 61 11.77 -4.71 12.81
C GLY A 61 12.82 -3.91 13.60
N ASP A 62 14.10 -3.96 13.19
CA ASP A 62 15.21 -3.20 13.76
C ASP A 62 15.29 -1.73 13.30
N GLY A 63 14.35 -1.27 12.46
CA GLY A 63 14.31 0.10 11.94
C GLY A 63 15.19 0.36 10.72
N LYS A 64 15.82 -0.68 10.17
CA LYS A 64 16.52 -0.63 8.90
C LYS A 64 15.52 -0.56 7.75
N ILE A 65 15.87 0.19 6.71
CA ILE A 65 15.05 0.34 5.51
C ILE A 65 15.88 -0.04 4.30
N ALA A 66 15.44 -1.04 3.54
CA ALA A 66 16.03 -1.36 2.25
C ALA A 66 15.13 -0.80 1.13
N VAL A 67 15.73 0.00 0.26
CA VAL A 67 15.11 0.56 -0.93
C VAL A 67 15.56 -0.29 -2.12
N LEU A 68 14.60 -0.94 -2.79
CA LEU A 68 14.81 -1.80 -3.95
C LEU A 68 14.34 -1.05 -5.21
N PRO A 69 15.24 -0.31 -5.88
CA PRO A 69 14.95 0.26 -7.20
C PRO A 69 14.79 -0.85 -8.24
N HIS A 70 13.94 -0.63 -9.24
CA HIS A 70 13.79 -1.57 -10.36
C HIS A 70 15.12 -1.72 -11.11
N GLY A 71 15.80 -2.87 -10.94
CA GLY A 71 16.97 -3.26 -11.74
C GLY A 71 18.32 -2.68 -11.30
N ALA A 72 18.44 -2.08 -10.12
CA ALA A 72 19.71 -1.56 -9.59
C ALA A 72 19.99 -2.06 -8.16
N ASP A 73 21.22 -1.81 -7.68
CA ASP A 73 21.66 -2.19 -6.34
C ASP A 73 20.72 -1.63 -5.27
N SER A 74 20.31 -2.50 -4.35
CA SER A 74 19.49 -2.13 -3.21
C SER A 74 20.23 -1.13 -2.32
N MET A 75 19.63 0.02 -2.06
CA MET A 75 20.15 1.02 -1.12
C MET A 75 19.65 0.69 0.28
N GLN A 76 20.55 0.63 1.27
CA GLN A 76 20.16 0.39 2.67
C GLN A 76 20.33 1.66 3.50
N ILE A 77 19.26 2.08 4.15
CA ILE A 77 19.23 3.21 5.09
C ILE A 77 19.28 2.61 6.50
N ARG A 78 20.31 2.97 7.25
CA ARG A 78 20.52 2.48 8.62
C ARG A 78 19.49 3.08 9.60
N PRO A 79 19.19 2.40 10.72
CA PRO A 79 18.33 2.94 11.78
C PRO A 79 18.77 4.33 12.27
N ASP A 80 20.08 4.59 12.33
CA ASP A 80 20.62 5.87 12.83
C ASP A 80 20.71 6.97 11.76
N ASP A 81 20.54 6.63 10.47
CA ASP A 81 20.71 7.56 9.36
C ASP A 81 19.42 8.34 9.04
N ASN A 82 19.04 9.23 9.95
CA ASN A 82 17.86 10.09 9.78
C ASN A 82 18.02 11.14 8.67
N ALA A 83 19.25 11.52 8.33
CA ALA A 83 19.52 12.46 7.25
C ALA A 83 19.31 11.81 5.88
N GLY A 84 19.84 10.61 5.68
CA GLY A 84 19.62 9.80 4.48
C GLY A 84 18.15 9.46 4.29
N PHE A 85 17.45 9.07 5.37
CA PHE A 85 16.01 8.83 5.33
C PHE A 85 15.21 10.05 4.86
N ARG A 86 15.43 11.23 5.48
CA ARG A 86 14.70 12.45 5.08
C ARG A 86 14.97 12.86 3.64
N ARG A 87 16.23 12.72 3.19
CA ARG A 87 16.60 12.99 1.80
C ARG A 87 15.88 12.05 0.84
N PHE A 88 15.81 10.76 1.18
CA PHE A 88 15.07 9.78 0.41
C PHE A 88 13.57 10.13 0.33
N VAL A 89 12.91 10.32 1.48
CA VAL A 89 11.48 10.63 1.56
C VAL A 89 11.14 11.91 0.78
N SER A 90 11.98 12.94 0.87
CA SER A 90 11.77 14.20 0.12
C SER A 90 11.83 14.05 -1.40
N GLY A 91 12.47 12.98 -1.90
CA GLY A 91 12.53 12.67 -3.32
C GLY A 91 11.35 11.82 -3.82
N VAL A 92 10.53 11.28 -2.91
CA VAL A 92 9.38 10.45 -3.28
C VAL A 92 8.20 11.35 -3.64
N PRO A 93 7.61 11.22 -4.83
CA PRO A 93 6.44 11.99 -5.21
C PRO A 93 5.20 11.55 -4.42
N VAL A 94 4.53 12.50 -3.77
CA VAL A 94 3.29 12.22 -3.04
C VAL A 94 2.17 11.89 -4.03
N PRO A 95 1.50 10.74 -3.89
CA PRO A 95 0.44 10.38 -4.81
C PRO A 95 -0.78 11.27 -4.64
N SER A 96 -1.28 11.71 -5.79
CA SER A 96 -2.56 12.41 -5.86
C SER A 96 -3.70 11.53 -5.32
N TRP A 97 -4.75 12.17 -4.81
CA TRP A 97 -5.98 11.50 -4.36
C TRP A 97 -6.52 10.47 -5.37
N TRP A 98 -6.42 10.74 -6.66
CA TRP A 98 -6.79 9.81 -7.74
C TRP A 98 -5.91 8.56 -7.84
N GLN A 99 -4.60 8.67 -7.55
CA GLN A 99 -3.65 7.55 -7.62
C GLN A 99 -3.76 6.61 -6.42
N ARG A 100 -4.18 7.11 -5.26
CA ARG A 100 -4.40 6.27 -4.07
C ARG A 100 -5.54 5.25 -4.24
N GLY A 101 -6.51 5.51 -5.11
CA GLY A 101 -7.65 4.61 -5.35
C GLY A 101 -7.47 3.62 -6.50
N ALA A 102 -6.24 3.41 -6.97
CA ALA A 102 -5.96 2.78 -8.27
C ALA A 102 -6.51 1.37 -8.47
N ASP A 103 -6.42 0.52 -7.47
CA ASP A 103 -6.92 -0.85 -7.56
C ASP A 103 -8.44 -0.89 -7.44
N THR A 104 -9.00 -0.04 -6.58
CA THR A 104 -10.46 0.05 -6.38
C THR A 104 -11.17 0.56 -7.63
N ARG A 105 -10.58 1.51 -8.37
CA ARG A 105 -11.18 2.05 -9.61
C ARG A 105 -11.24 1.04 -10.75
N ILE A 106 -10.25 0.14 -10.89
CA ILE A 106 -10.27 -0.89 -11.93
C ILE A 106 -11.43 -1.85 -11.66
N GLY A 107 -11.60 -2.26 -10.40
CA GLY A 107 -12.77 -3.03 -9.98
C GLY A 107 -14.08 -2.32 -10.29
N VAL A 108 -14.22 -1.06 -9.87
CA VAL A 108 -15.45 -0.28 -10.11
C VAL A 108 -15.76 -0.11 -11.60
N LEU A 109 -14.76 0.22 -12.44
CA LEU A 109 -14.95 0.36 -13.89
C LEU A 109 -15.31 -0.97 -14.55
N PHE A 110 -14.70 -2.07 -14.11
CA PHE A 110 -15.03 -3.41 -14.59
C PHE A 110 -16.48 -3.79 -14.27
N TYR A 111 -16.92 -3.60 -13.03
CA TYR A 111 -18.30 -3.87 -12.63
C TYR A 111 -19.30 -2.94 -13.31
N ALA A 112 -18.99 -1.65 -13.45
CA ALA A 112 -19.82 -0.70 -14.18
C ALA A 112 -19.99 -1.13 -15.64
N GLY A 113 -18.90 -1.52 -16.31
CA GLY A 113 -18.93 -2.06 -17.67
C GLY A 113 -19.76 -3.35 -17.78
N LEU A 114 -19.62 -4.25 -16.81
CA LEU A 114 -20.40 -5.50 -16.74
C LEU A 114 -21.91 -5.24 -16.63
N VAL A 115 -22.31 -4.32 -15.75
CA VAL A 115 -23.72 -3.94 -15.58
C VAL A 115 -24.27 -3.33 -16.87
N LEU A 116 -23.49 -2.46 -17.51
CA LEU A 116 -23.90 -1.79 -18.75
C LEU A 116 -24.06 -2.79 -19.91
N ALA A 117 -23.16 -3.78 -20.01
CA ALA A 117 -23.27 -4.88 -20.96
C ALA A 117 -24.52 -5.75 -20.71
N TRP A 118 -24.83 -6.04 -19.44
CA TRP A 118 -26.04 -6.76 -19.06
C TRP A 118 -27.33 -6.02 -19.45
N VAL A 119 -27.38 -4.71 -19.20
CA VAL A 119 -28.53 -3.87 -19.60
C VAL A 119 -28.70 -3.86 -21.13
N MET A 120 -27.61 -3.74 -21.87
CA MET A 120 -27.61 -3.83 -23.34
C MET A 120 -28.15 -5.16 -23.84
N LEU A 121 -27.74 -6.28 -23.23
CA LEU A 121 -28.22 -7.62 -23.57
C LEU A 121 -29.73 -7.77 -23.34
N TYR A 122 -30.24 -7.27 -22.21
CA TYR A 122 -31.67 -7.28 -21.94
C TYR A 122 -32.46 -6.42 -22.94
N ALA A 123 -31.97 -5.22 -23.24
CA ALA A 123 -32.61 -4.33 -24.20
C ALA A 123 -32.67 -4.94 -25.60
N THR A 124 -31.59 -5.58 -26.05
CA THR A 124 -31.57 -6.29 -27.35
C THR A 124 -32.47 -7.52 -27.34
N GLY A 125 -32.47 -8.31 -26.26
CA GLY A 125 -33.37 -9.46 -26.13
C GLY A 125 -34.85 -9.05 -26.15
N ALA A 126 -35.21 -7.97 -25.44
CA ALA A 126 -36.57 -7.43 -25.45
C ALA A 126 -36.97 -6.93 -26.84
N TRP A 127 -36.06 -6.23 -27.55
CA TRP A 127 -36.31 -5.77 -28.91
C TRP A 127 -36.54 -6.93 -29.89
N VAL A 128 -35.70 -7.97 -29.84
CA VAL A 128 -35.87 -9.17 -30.69
C VAL A 128 -37.21 -9.86 -30.42
N TRP A 129 -37.59 -9.97 -29.14
CA TRP A 129 -38.86 -10.55 -28.75
C TRP A 129 -40.06 -9.77 -29.31
N ASP A 130 -40.02 -8.44 -29.23
CA ASP A 130 -41.08 -7.57 -29.72
C ASP A 130 -41.22 -7.65 -31.25
N VAL A 131 -40.09 -7.66 -31.97
CA VAL A 131 -40.06 -7.89 -33.42
C VAL A 131 -40.65 -9.26 -33.79
N ALA A 132 -40.26 -10.33 -33.09
CA ALA A 132 -40.80 -11.67 -33.35
C ALA A 132 -42.31 -11.75 -33.13
N ARG A 133 -42.81 -11.08 -32.08
CA ARG A 133 -44.25 -11.00 -31.79
C ARG A 133 -45.03 -10.22 -32.86
N SER A 134 -44.43 -9.18 -33.44
CA SER A 134 -45.08 -8.38 -34.49
C SER A 134 -45.24 -9.11 -35.83
N LEU A 135 -44.50 -10.21 -36.04
CA LEU A 135 -44.49 -11.00 -37.26
C LEU A 135 -45.37 -12.27 -37.20
N LEU A 136 -45.94 -12.59 -36.03
CA LEU A 136 -46.86 -13.71 -35.78
C LEU A 136 -48.30 -13.21 -35.65
#